data_AF-F8DMF8-F1
#
_entry.id   AF-F8DMF8-F1
#
_cell.length_a   1.000
_cell.length_b   1.000
_cell.length_c   1.000
_cell.angle_alpha   90.00
_cell.angle_beta   90.00
_cell.angle_gamma   90.00
#
_symmetry.space_group_name_H-M   'P 1'
#
loop_
_entity.id
_entity.type
_entity.pdbx_description
1 polymer ?
#
loop_
_entity_poly.entity_id
_entity_poly.type
_entity_poly.pdbx_seq_one_letter_code
_entity_poly.pdbx_strand_id
1 'polypeptide(L)'
;MENITAFTGDDPESQVRKNETMNSYFGVILYQIHVGVSGNSARTHIREYGKNIVDSVDNEDFNDDVADVVDELSDSLQDAEIHTTSDLMQSLTDENETVEALGDTFDTYMRNARNSESVDKFIRNIKQNVKYYHDLNEDGGLIGSLRYNEISEDRLKELQKYMRDLNQLSKELFSKYGDEIR
;
A
#
# COMPACT_ATOMS: atom_id res chain seq x y z
N MET A 1 -21.99 16.46 -9.80
CA MET A 1 -20.67 16.88 -9.30
C MET A 1 -20.90 17.50 -7.94
N GLU A 2 -20.99 16.68 -6.90
CA GLU A 2 -20.84 17.16 -5.54
C GLU A 2 -19.34 17.29 -5.30
N ASN A 3 -18.88 18.53 -5.16
CA ASN A 3 -17.54 18.78 -4.64
C ASN A 3 -17.53 18.32 -3.20
N ILE A 4 -16.60 17.41 -2.89
CA ILE A 4 -16.32 16.92 -1.55
C ILE A 4 -15.84 18.11 -0.70
N THR A 5 -16.77 18.68 0.07
CA THR A 5 -16.46 19.56 1.20
C THR A 5 -16.16 18.69 2.42
N ALA A 6 -15.10 17.87 2.36
CA ALA A 6 -14.82 16.85 3.39
C ALA A 6 -14.46 17.40 4.79
N PHE A 7 -14.22 18.70 4.95
CA PHE A 7 -13.66 19.24 6.20
C PHE A 7 -14.28 20.55 6.71
N THR A 8 -15.48 20.92 6.23
CA THR A 8 -16.09 22.23 6.57
C THR A 8 -17.42 22.13 7.31
N GLY A 9 -17.90 20.93 7.63
CA GLY A 9 -19.10 20.72 8.45
C GLY A 9 -18.76 20.69 9.95
N ASP A 10 -19.44 21.50 10.74
CA ASP A 10 -19.39 21.45 12.21
C ASP A 10 -20.23 20.30 12.80
N ASP A 11 -20.81 19.44 11.95
CA ASP A 11 -21.63 18.32 12.39
C ASP A 11 -20.77 17.17 12.98
N PRO A 12 -21.32 16.36 13.90
CA PRO A 12 -20.57 15.32 14.59
C PRO A 12 -19.94 14.27 13.67
N GLU A 13 -20.59 13.95 12.56
CA GLU A 13 -20.14 12.93 11.60
C GLU A 13 -18.91 13.42 10.82
N SER A 14 -18.94 14.67 10.36
CA SER A 14 -17.79 15.35 9.76
C SER A 14 -16.59 15.43 10.72
N GLN A 15 -16.82 15.59 12.04
CA GLN A 15 -15.74 15.62 13.02
C GLN A 15 -15.13 14.24 13.28
N VAL A 16 -15.94 13.18 13.33
CA VAL A 16 -15.48 11.78 13.45
C VAL A 16 -14.59 11.42 12.27
N ARG A 17 -15.11 11.61 11.05
CA ARG A 17 -14.36 11.35 9.81
C ARG A 17 -13.06 12.13 9.72
N LYS A 18 -13.05 13.37 10.20
CA LYS A 18 -11.83 14.18 10.27
C LYS A 18 -10.79 13.58 11.22
N ASN A 19 -11.21 13.12 12.39
CA ASN A 19 -10.30 12.52 13.37
C ASN A 19 -9.74 11.19 12.86
N GLU A 20 -10.59 10.34 12.26
CA GLU A 20 -10.17 9.09 11.64
C GLU A 20 -9.16 9.33 10.50
N THR A 21 -9.44 10.32 9.65
CA THR A 21 -8.53 10.70 8.56
C THR A 21 -7.20 11.28 9.07
N MET A 22 -7.23 11.96 10.23
CA MET A 22 -6.00 12.40 10.90
C MET A 22 -5.21 11.21 11.45
N ASN A 23 -5.87 10.24 12.07
CA ASN A 23 -5.23 9.03 12.59
C ASN A 23 -4.59 8.21 11.46
N SER A 24 -5.33 7.94 10.40
CA SER A 24 -4.80 7.21 9.24
C SER A 24 -3.65 7.96 8.56
N TYR A 25 -3.70 9.30 8.52
CA TYR A 25 -2.59 10.13 8.07
C TYR A 25 -1.33 9.99 8.93
N PHE A 26 -1.48 9.91 10.27
CA PHE A 26 -0.34 9.64 11.16
C PHE A 26 0.30 8.29 10.85
N GLY A 27 -0.50 7.24 10.69
CA GLY A 27 -0.01 5.93 10.27
C GLY A 27 0.81 6.01 8.98
N VAL A 28 0.28 6.66 7.94
CA VAL A 28 0.96 6.79 6.64
C VAL A 28 2.32 7.49 6.77
N ILE A 29 2.45 8.47 7.67
CA ILE A 29 3.75 9.11 7.95
C ILE A 29 4.71 8.12 8.60
N LEU A 30 4.25 7.33 9.58
CA LEU A 30 5.09 6.33 10.25
C LEU A 30 5.60 5.27 9.26
N TYR A 31 4.72 4.78 8.38
CA TYR A 31 5.11 3.91 7.27
C TYR A 31 6.19 4.55 6.38
N GLN A 32 6.00 5.81 5.95
CA GLN A 32 7.00 6.50 5.11
C GLN A 32 8.36 6.67 5.79
N ILE A 33 8.36 6.93 7.10
CA ILE A 33 9.59 7.02 7.89
C ILE A 33 10.28 5.65 7.92
N HIS A 34 9.53 4.58 8.18
CA HIS A 34 10.03 3.20 8.24
C HIS A 34 10.69 2.75 6.93
N VAL A 35 10.03 2.97 5.80
CA VAL A 35 10.58 2.61 4.47
C VAL A 35 11.62 3.61 3.94
N GLY A 36 12.00 4.62 4.74
CA GLY A 36 13.07 5.57 4.41
C GLY A 36 12.69 6.58 3.30
N VAL A 37 11.39 6.80 3.08
CA VAL A 37 10.92 7.78 2.09
C VAL A 37 11.18 9.19 2.62
N SER A 38 12.02 9.95 1.93
CA SER A 38 12.46 11.28 2.36
C SER A 38 12.43 12.33 1.24
N GLY A 39 12.57 13.61 1.61
CA GLY A 39 12.69 14.72 0.67
C GLY A 39 11.47 14.88 -0.26
N ASN A 40 11.72 14.98 -1.57
CA ASN A 40 10.66 15.19 -2.56
C ASN A 40 9.74 13.97 -2.72
N SER A 41 10.22 12.77 -2.42
CA SER A 41 9.41 11.54 -2.50
C SER A 41 8.34 11.52 -1.40
N ALA A 42 8.71 11.87 -0.16
CA ALA A 42 7.76 11.99 0.96
C ALA A 42 6.67 13.03 0.67
N ARG A 43 7.06 14.21 0.18
CA ARG A 43 6.10 15.25 -0.23
C ARG A 43 5.15 14.79 -1.32
N THR A 44 5.63 13.99 -2.26
CA THR A 44 4.82 13.45 -3.35
C THR A 44 3.81 12.45 -2.80
N HIS A 45 4.25 11.50 -1.97
CA HIS A 45 3.36 10.50 -1.38
C HIS A 45 2.25 11.14 -0.54
N ILE A 46 2.56 12.14 0.29
CA ILE A 46 1.56 12.84 1.10
C ILE A 46 0.56 13.63 0.24
N ARG A 47 1.03 14.28 -0.84
CA ARG A 47 0.12 14.98 -1.77
C ARG A 47 -0.79 13.99 -2.50
N GLU A 48 -0.26 12.83 -2.87
CA GLU A 48 -1.05 11.81 -3.54
C GLU A 48 -2.01 11.11 -2.57
N TYR A 49 -1.66 10.93 -1.29
CA TYR A 49 -2.57 10.50 -0.23
C TYR A 49 -3.77 11.46 -0.12
N GLY A 50 -3.50 12.77 -0.04
CA GLY A 50 -4.57 13.77 0.00
C GLY A 50 -5.52 13.65 -1.20
N LYS A 51 -4.96 13.54 -2.40
CA LYS A 51 -5.76 13.45 -3.64
C LYS A 51 -6.53 12.13 -3.77
N ASN A 52 -5.89 11.01 -3.45
CA ASN A 52 -6.36 9.68 -3.84
C ASN A 52 -7.10 8.94 -2.73
N ILE A 53 -6.93 9.36 -1.47
CA ILE A 53 -7.57 8.77 -0.30
C ILE A 53 -8.45 9.82 0.37
N VAL A 54 -7.89 10.94 0.84
CA VAL A 54 -8.66 11.93 1.61
C VAL A 54 -9.82 12.52 0.79
N ASP A 55 -9.54 12.92 -0.45
CA ASP A 55 -10.53 13.51 -1.35
C ASP A 55 -11.34 12.43 -2.12
N SER A 56 -11.22 11.15 -1.76
CA SER A 56 -11.90 10.05 -2.47
C SER A 56 -13.18 9.60 -1.75
N VAL A 57 -14.01 8.85 -2.48
CA VAL A 57 -15.18 8.18 -1.90
C VAL A 57 -14.79 7.02 -1.00
N ASP A 58 -13.58 6.48 -1.18
CA ASP A 58 -13.04 5.33 -0.44
C ASP A 58 -12.31 5.75 0.85
N ASN A 59 -12.41 7.03 1.26
CA ASN A 59 -11.73 7.55 2.45
C ASN A 59 -12.19 6.85 3.74
N GLU A 60 -13.49 6.57 3.85
CA GLU A 60 -14.08 5.91 5.02
C GLU A 60 -13.62 4.45 5.09
N ASP A 61 -13.74 3.71 3.99
CA ASP A 61 -13.24 2.34 3.87
C ASP A 61 -11.74 2.25 4.20
N PHE A 62 -10.93 3.19 3.69
CA PHE A 62 -9.51 3.24 4.02
C PHE A 62 -9.26 3.48 5.51
N ASN A 63 -9.97 4.43 6.13
CA ASN A 63 -9.83 4.74 7.55
C ASN A 63 -10.17 3.52 8.41
N ASP A 64 -11.28 2.84 8.08
CA ASP A 64 -11.73 1.63 8.78
C ASP A 64 -10.70 0.49 8.64
N ASP A 65 -10.20 0.25 7.43
CA ASP A 65 -9.24 -0.82 7.16
C ASP A 65 -7.89 -0.64 7.87
N VAL A 66 -7.52 0.59 8.25
CA VAL A 66 -6.25 0.88 8.93
C VAL A 66 -6.41 1.22 10.41
N ALA A 67 -7.63 1.39 10.92
CA ALA A 67 -7.89 1.88 12.28
C ALA A 67 -7.18 1.03 13.33
N ASP A 68 -7.40 -0.29 13.31
CA ASP A 68 -6.79 -1.22 14.28
C ASP A 68 -5.26 -1.17 14.24
N VAL A 69 -4.68 -1.14 13.03
CA VAL A 69 -3.22 -1.12 12.82
C VAL A 69 -2.61 0.20 13.31
N VAL A 70 -3.30 1.31 13.09
CA VAL A 70 -2.86 2.63 13.55
C VAL A 70 -2.95 2.75 15.07
N ASP A 71 -4.01 2.20 15.67
CA ASP A 71 -4.18 2.18 17.12
C ASP A 71 -3.09 1.32 17.79
N GLU A 72 -2.80 0.13 17.24
CA GLU A 72 -1.71 -0.74 17.72
C GLU A 72 -0.33 -0.05 17.62
N LEU A 73 -0.04 0.61 16.50
CA LEU A 73 1.18 1.41 16.36
C LEU A 73 1.21 2.58 17.34
N SER A 74 0.07 3.23 17.59
CA SER A 74 0.00 4.34 18.55
C SER A 74 0.34 3.87 19.96
N ASP A 75 -0.24 2.75 20.39
CA ASP A 75 -0.02 2.18 21.71
C ASP A 75 1.44 1.74 21.89
N SER A 76 2.02 1.04 20.91
CA SER A 76 3.43 0.62 20.97
C SER A 76 4.40 1.81 21.05
N LEU A 77 4.16 2.85 20.25
CA LEU A 77 4.99 4.07 20.26
C LEU A 77 4.82 4.91 21.53
N GLN A 78 3.65 4.87 22.18
CA GLN A 78 3.43 5.54 23.47
C GLN A 78 4.16 4.85 24.63
N ASP A 79 4.25 3.52 24.58
CA ASP A 79 4.98 2.73 25.56
C ASP A 79 6.50 2.76 25.35
N ALA A 80 6.96 3.15 24.15
CA ALA A 80 8.37 3.27 23.82
C ALA A 80 9.01 4.56 24.35
N GLU A 81 10.25 4.45 24.85
CA GLU A 81 11.04 5.60 25.29
C GLU A 81 11.73 6.27 24.07
N ILE A 82 10.98 7.12 23.35
CA ILE A 82 11.45 7.77 22.11
C ILE A 82 11.98 9.19 22.40
N HIS A 83 13.30 9.38 22.31
CA HIS A 83 13.94 10.70 22.48
C HIS A 83 14.54 11.26 21.18
N THR A 84 14.78 10.39 20.20
CA THR A 84 15.43 10.72 18.93
C THR A 84 14.76 10.05 17.74
N THR A 85 15.07 10.52 16.54
CA THR A 85 14.62 9.86 15.30
C THR A 85 15.16 8.43 15.17
N SER A 86 16.32 8.14 15.76
CA SER A 86 16.87 6.78 15.78
C SER A 86 16.03 5.85 16.64
N ASP A 87 15.55 6.34 17.79
CA ASP A 87 14.68 5.56 18.70
C ASP A 87 13.33 5.29 18.04
N LEU A 88 12.79 6.28 17.31
CA LEU A 88 11.59 6.11 16.51
C LEU A 88 11.78 5.06 15.41
N MET A 89 12.86 5.15 14.63
CA MET A 89 13.14 4.15 13.58
C MET A 89 13.33 2.75 14.16
N GLN A 90 13.98 2.64 15.33
CA GLN A 90 14.12 1.36 16.01
C GLN A 90 12.74 0.82 16.44
N SER A 91 11.89 1.66 17.03
CA SER A 91 10.54 1.25 17.45
C SER A 91 9.68 0.80 16.26
N LEU A 92 9.76 1.52 15.13
CA LEU A 92 9.09 1.12 13.88
C LEU A 92 9.67 -0.17 13.29
N THR A 93 10.96 -0.41 13.45
CA THR A 93 11.62 -1.66 13.04
C THR A 93 11.21 -2.82 13.93
N ASP A 94 11.01 -2.58 15.22
CA ASP A 94 10.54 -3.60 16.16
C ASP A 94 9.07 -3.98 15.86
N GLU A 95 8.27 -3.02 15.38
CA GLU A 95 6.88 -3.19 14.92
C GLU A 95 6.76 -3.43 13.40
N ASN A 96 7.78 -4.02 12.77
CA ASN A 96 7.87 -4.13 11.30
C ASN A 96 6.62 -4.76 10.67
N GLU A 97 6.07 -5.82 11.25
CA GLU A 97 4.89 -6.52 10.72
C GLU A 97 3.66 -5.58 10.68
N THR A 98 3.44 -4.81 11.74
CA THR A 98 2.33 -3.86 11.87
C THR A 98 2.50 -2.69 10.90
N VAL A 99 3.71 -2.16 10.76
CA VAL A 99 4.02 -1.07 9.82
C VAL A 99 3.91 -1.54 8.36
N GLU A 100 4.31 -2.77 8.04
CA GLU A 100 4.16 -3.36 6.70
C GLU A 100 2.69 -3.60 6.35
N ALA A 101 1.87 -4.08 7.29
CA ALA A 101 0.43 -4.28 7.08
C ALA A 101 -0.28 -2.96 6.70
N LEU A 102 0.08 -1.87 7.38
CA LEU A 102 -0.41 -0.52 7.03
C LEU A 102 0.04 -0.11 5.62
N GLY A 103 1.30 -0.36 5.29
CA GLY A 103 1.89 -0.09 3.98
C GLY A 103 1.16 -0.80 2.85
N ASP A 104 0.84 -2.09 3.03
CA ASP A 104 0.12 -2.90 2.05
C ASP A 104 -1.30 -2.39 1.77
N THR A 105 -2.03 -1.98 2.82
CA THR A 105 -3.35 -1.35 2.68
C THR A 105 -3.23 -0.02 1.95
N PHE A 106 -2.32 0.86 2.39
CA PHE A 106 -2.07 2.15 1.75
C PHE A 106 -1.73 1.98 0.25
N ASP A 107 -0.79 1.10 -0.09
CA ASP A 107 -0.38 0.89 -1.48
C ASP A 107 -1.51 0.29 -2.34
N THR A 108 -2.38 -0.53 -1.74
CA THR A 108 -3.57 -1.06 -2.40
C THR A 108 -4.55 0.05 -2.77
N TYR A 109 -4.92 0.92 -1.83
CA TYR A 109 -5.83 2.04 -2.08
C TYR A 109 -5.23 3.04 -3.08
N MET A 110 -3.95 3.36 -2.94
CA MET A 110 -3.24 4.23 -3.87
C MET A 110 -3.22 3.68 -5.31
N ARG A 111 -3.00 2.37 -5.45
CA ARG A 111 -3.05 1.69 -6.75
C ARG A 111 -4.46 1.70 -7.32
N ASN A 112 -5.47 1.42 -6.50
CA ASN A 112 -6.88 1.40 -6.93
C ASN A 112 -7.32 2.78 -7.43
N ALA A 113 -7.05 3.84 -6.67
CA ALA A 113 -7.35 5.21 -7.07
C ALA A 113 -6.64 5.62 -8.38
N ARG A 114 -5.35 5.28 -8.54
CA ARG A 114 -4.62 5.55 -9.78
C ARG A 114 -5.18 4.78 -10.99
N ASN A 115 -5.69 3.57 -10.76
CA ASN A 115 -6.26 2.70 -11.78
C ASN A 115 -7.70 3.05 -12.14
N SER A 116 -8.49 3.54 -11.18
CA SER A 116 -9.88 3.96 -11.38
C SER A 116 -9.99 5.26 -12.16
N GLU A 117 -8.92 6.06 -12.24
CA GLU A 117 -8.89 7.30 -13.03
C GLU A 117 -9.09 7.07 -14.55
N SER A 118 -8.69 5.91 -15.11
CA SER A 118 -9.04 5.55 -16.50
C SER A 118 -8.72 4.10 -16.85
N VAL A 119 -9.54 3.50 -17.72
CA VAL A 119 -9.32 2.16 -18.29
C VAL A 119 -7.94 2.05 -18.96
N ASP A 120 -7.47 3.10 -19.65
CA ASP A 120 -6.15 3.10 -20.29
C ASP A 120 -5.00 3.04 -19.27
N LYS A 121 -5.17 3.67 -18.10
CA LYS A 121 -4.18 3.59 -17.01
C LYS A 121 -4.15 2.20 -16.42
N PHE A 122 -5.31 1.62 -16.14
CA PHE A 122 -5.42 0.24 -15.69
C PHE A 122 -4.76 -0.74 -16.67
N ILE A 123 -5.09 -0.65 -17.97
CA ILE A 123 -4.49 -1.49 -19.01
C ILE A 123 -2.97 -1.31 -19.07
N ARG A 124 -2.47 -0.08 -18.97
CA ARG A 124 -1.03 0.20 -18.96
C ARG A 124 -0.32 -0.47 -17.78
N ASN A 125 -0.93 -0.45 -16.60
CA ASN A 125 -0.36 -1.07 -15.41
C ASN A 125 -0.35 -2.60 -15.53
N ILE A 126 -1.42 -3.23 -16.05
CA ILE A 126 -1.41 -4.66 -16.37
C ILE A 126 -0.29 -4.99 -17.38
N LYS A 127 -0.12 -4.17 -18.43
CA LYS A 127 0.97 -4.35 -19.40
C LYS A 127 2.36 -4.27 -18.78
N GLN A 128 2.57 -3.36 -17.82
CA GLN A 128 3.84 -3.25 -17.10
C GLN A 128 4.12 -4.48 -16.23
N ASN A 129 3.12 -5.00 -15.53
CA ASN A 129 3.25 -6.23 -14.75
C ASN A 129 3.60 -7.44 -15.64
N VAL A 130 2.90 -7.59 -16.77
CA VAL A 130 3.21 -8.66 -17.75
C VAL A 130 4.65 -8.52 -18.26
N LYS A 131 5.09 -7.30 -18.58
CA LYS A 131 6.47 -7.06 -19.00
C LYS A 131 7.47 -7.45 -17.90
N TYR A 132 7.24 -7.05 -16.65
CA TYR A 132 8.11 -7.40 -15.53
C TYR A 132 8.29 -8.92 -15.41
N TYR A 133 7.21 -9.71 -15.47
CA TYR A 133 7.33 -11.17 -15.38
C TYR A 133 7.96 -11.80 -16.62
N HIS A 134 7.78 -11.20 -17.81
CA HIS A 134 8.46 -11.62 -19.02
C HIS A 134 9.97 -11.42 -18.89
N ASP A 135 10.40 -10.20 -18.53
CA ASP A 135 11.80 -9.84 -18.33
C ASP A 135 12.42 -10.73 -17.24
N LEU A 136 11.72 -10.94 -16.12
CA LEU A 136 12.15 -11.84 -15.04
C LEU A 136 12.37 -13.28 -15.52
N ASN A 137 11.49 -13.80 -16.37
CA ASN A 137 11.62 -15.15 -16.91
C ASN A 137 12.77 -15.25 -17.92
N GLU A 138 13.01 -14.22 -18.72
CA GLU A 138 14.17 -14.15 -19.64
C GLU A 138 15.49 -14.06 -18.88
N ASP A 139 15.52 -13.36 -17.75
CA ASP A 139 16.69 -13.20 -16.87
C ASP A 139 16.91 -14.39 -15.92
N GLY A 140 16.22 -15.52 -16.17
CA GLY A 140 16.43 -16.76 -15.43
C GLY A 140 15.76 -16.79 -14.07
N GLY A 141 14.72 -15.98 -13.84
CA GLY A 141 13.84 -16.04 -12.67
C GLY A 141 14.31 -15.25 -11.46
N LEU A 142 15.40 -14.48 -11.57
CA LEU A 142 15.93 -13.61 -10.51
C LEU A 142 16.23 -12.21 -11.07
N ILE A 143 16.17 -11.20 -10.21
CA ILE A 143 16.48 -9.81 -10.57
C ILE A 143 17.92 -9.44 -10.26
N GLY A 144 18.51 -8.59 -11.09
CA GLY A 144 19.78 -7.92 -10.81
C GLY A 144 20.95 -8.88 -10.62
N SER A 145 21.63 -8.78 -9.49
CA SER A 145 22.82 -9.59 -9.17
C SER A 145 22.53 -10.81 -8.29
N LEU A 146 21.25 -11.11 -8.01
CA LEU A 146 20.87 -12.24 -7.17
C LEU A 146 21.25 -13.57 -7.82
N ARG A 147 21.71 -14.53 -7.01
CA ARG A 147 22.06 -15.86 -7.47
C ARG A 147 21.32 -16.92 -6.68
N TYR A 148 20.89 -17.98 -7.36
CA TYR A 148 20.12 -19.07 -6.72
C TYR A 148 20.85 -19.75 -5.56
N ASN A 149 22.18 -19.79 -5.58
CA ASN A 149 22.97 -20.36 -4.49
C ASN A 149 23.00 -19.49 -3.22
N GLU A 150 22.49 -18.26 -3.28
CA GLU A 150 22.35 -17.34 -2.15
C GLU A 150 20.94 -17.40 -1.52
N ILE A 151 20.02 -18.17 -2.13
CA ILE A 151 18.62 -18.29 -1.70
C ILE A 151 18.42 -19.65 -1.03
N SER A 152 17.85 -19.66 0.17
CA SER A 152 17.55 -20.90 0.89
C SER A 152 16.42 -21.69 0.22
N GLU A 153 16.37 -23.00 0.46
CA GLU A 153 15.34 -23.88 -0.09
C GLU A 153 13.92 -23.42 0.28
N ASP A 154 13.71 -22.96 1.51
CA ASP A 154 12.40 -22.49 1.97
C ASP A 154 11.95 -21.24 1.21
N ARG A 155 12.87 -20.30 0.93
CA ARG A 155 12.58 -19.12 0.11
C ARG A 155 12.31 -19.49 -1.35
N LEU A 156 12.98 -20.51 -1.88
CA LEU A 156 12.67 -21.02 -3.22
C LEU A 156 11.27 -21.66 -3.27
N LYS A 157 10.86 -22.40 -2.24
CA LYS A 157 9.49 -22.94 -2.14
C LYS A 157 8.45 -21.84 -2.03
N GLU A 158 8.76 -20.77 -1.31
CA GLU A 158 7.90 -19.60 -1.18
C GLU A 158 7.70 -18.90 -2.53
N LEU A 159 8.79 -18.66 -3.28
CA LEU A 159 8.71 -18.13 -4.64
C LEU A 159 7.88 -19.04 -5.56
N GLN A 160 8.06 -20.37 -5.49
CA GLN A 160 7.24 -21.32 -6.25
C GLN A 160 5.76 -21.22 -5.91
N LYS A 161 5.41 -21.02 -4.62
CA LYS A 161 4.03 -20.83 -4.18
C LYS A 161 3.44 -19.58 -4.81
N TYR A 162 4.13 -18.43 -4.71
CA TYR A 162 3.63 -17.18 -5.31
C TYR A 162 3.49 -17.27 -6.84
N MET A 163 4.40 -17.95 -7.53
CA MET A 163 4.26 -18.17 -8.99
C MET A 163 3.07 -19.07 -9.34
N ARG A 164 2.74 -20.05 -8.49
CA ARG A 164 1.54 -20.89 -8.65
C ARG A 164 0.27 -20.07 -8.46
N ASP A 165 0.23 -19.25 -7.42
CA ASP A 165 -0.91 -18.38 -7.11
C ASP A 165 -1.13 -17.37 -8.24
N LEU A 166 -0.06 -16.75 -8.74
CA LEU A 166 -0.11 -15.86 -9.90
C LEU A 166 -0.70 -16.54 -11.15
N ASN A 167 -0.28 -17.77 -11.45
CA ASN A 167 -0.83 -18.53 -12.58
C ASN A 167 -2.33 -18.84 -12.41
N GLN A 168 -2.76 -19.16 -11.19
CA GLN A 168 -4.16 -19.42 -10.91
C GLN A 168 -5.01 -18.14 -11.07
N LEU A 169 -4.58 -17.04 -10.44
CA LEU A 169 -5.25 -15.74 -10.54
C LEU A 169 -5.31 -15.24 -11.98
N SER A 170 -4.24 -15.42 -12.77
CA SER A 170 -4.20 -15.06 -14.19
C SER A 170 -5.28 -15.77 -15.01
N LYS A 171 -5.49 -17.07 -14.77
CA LYS A 171 -6.54 -17.86 -15.44
C LYS A 171 -7.95 -17.39 -15.06
N GLU A 172 -8.17 -17.10 -13.79
CA GLU A 172 -9.46 -16.60 -13.31
C GLU A 172 -9.79 -15.24 -13.92
N LEU A 173 -8.81 -14.32 -13.96
CA LEU A 173 -8.97 -13.02 -14.61
C LEU A 173 -9.22 -13.16 -16.12
N PHE A 174 -8.52 -14.06 -16.80
CA PHE A 174 -8.77 -14.34 -18.22
C PHE A 174 -10.22 -14.78 -18.46
N SER A 175 -10.75 -15.69 -17.62
CA SER A 175 -12.15 -16.10 -17.70
C SER A 175 -13.11 -14.94 -17.48
N LYS A 176 -12.89 -14.14 -16.42
CA LYS A 176 -13.72 -12.96 -16.13
C LYS A 176 -13.79 -11.99 -17.30
N TYR A 177 -12.66 -11.68 -17.93
CA TYR A 177 -12.65 -10.81 -19.11
C TYR A 177 -13.35 -11.46 -20.31
N GLY A 178 -13.18 -12.77 -20.50
CA GLY A 178 -13.87 -13.51 -21.56
C GLY A 178 -15.39 -13.52 -21.39
N ASP A 179 -15.89 -13.59 -20.15
CA ASP A 179 -17.32 -13.58 -19.85
C ASP A 179 -18.00 -12.23 -20.16
N GLU A 180 -17.25 -11.13 -20.09
CA GLU A 180 -17.70 -9.77 -20.43
C GLU A 180 -17.62 -9.47 -21.93
N ILE A 181 -16.75 -10.17 -22.68
CA ILE A 181 -16.66 -10.08 -24.15
C ILE A 181 -17.70 -11.03 -24.76
N ARG A 182 -18.96 -10.60 -24.78
CA ARG A 182 -20.06 -11.28 -25.49
C ARG A 182 -20.44 -10.57 -26.78
#